data_AF-A0A2N3QLW0-F1
#
_entry.id   AF-A0A2N3QLW0-F1
#
_cell.length_a   1.000
_cell.length_b   1.000
_cell.length_c   1.000
_cell.angle_alpha   90.00
_cell.angle_beta   90.00
_cell.angle_gamma   90.00
#
_symmetry.space_group_name_H-M   'P 1'
#
loop_
_entity.id
_entity.type
_entity.pdbx_description
1 polymer ?
#
loop_
_entity_poly.entity_id
_entity_poly.type
_entity_poly.pdbx_seq_one_letter_code
_entity_poly.pdbx_strand_id
1 'polypeptide(L)'
;MHAETHAETHAATMRKEPRSSSRDTASASPFSPVVRRWRNRESGVEALRIIAMVMIVAYHSCWNGTAVQNVALGSSAFDLWALSLSPLGKTGVAIFFLISAWYLCEREAPTFRSSLRKACYLELEVLMYNIILFAEYRILVPNALLSVDDIVGNLFPISSNALWYATAYIMFLLLYPFVTAALRAIGPSMHARLALVMFAVWGIAYGLTRYATWEFPTWSFGFNR
;
A
#
# COMPACT_ATOMS: atom_id res chain seq x y z
N MET A 1 -88.43 24.64 1.14
CA MET A 1 -88.67 24.93 2.57
C MET A 1 -88.12 23.76 3.36
N HIS A 2 -87.38 24.04 4.45
CA HIS A 2 -86.45 23.19 5.21
C HIS A 2 -85.06 23.03 4.55
N ALA A 3 -84.00 23.66 5.08
CA ALA A 3 -83.28 23.42 6.35
C ALA A 3 -82.62 22.03 6.30
N GLU A 4 -81.31 21.82 6.53
CA GLU A 4 -80.40 22.33 7.56
C GLU A 4 -79.03 21.62 7.24
N THR A 5 -77.87 22.26 7.14
CA THR A 5 -76.83 22.58 8.17
C THR A 5 -75.54 21.73 8.12
N HIS A 6 -74.42 22.42 8.43
CA HIS A 6 -73.16 21.95 9.05
C HIS A 6 -72.25 21.02 8.21
N ALA A 7 -70.92 21.14 8.20
CA ALA A 7 -69.96 21.98 8.90
C ALA A 7 -68.60 21.96 8.18
N GLU A 8 -67.91 23.11 8.24
CA GLU A 8 -66.48 23.30 8.41
C GLU A 8 -65.56 22.07 8.42
N THR A 9 -64.46 22.07 7.63
CA THR A 9 -63.09 22.17 8.21
C THR A 9 -61.99 22.41 7.15
N HIS A 10 -61.34 23.56 7.31
CA HIS A 10 -59.92 23.86 7.11
C HIS A 10 -58.97 22.74 6.61
N ALA A 11 -58.25 23.02 5.51
CA ALA A 11 -56.80 22.77 5.36
C ALA A 11 -56.29 23.52 4.11
N ALA A 12 -55.84 24.77 4.27
CA ALA A 12 -54.42 25.12 4.39
C ALA A 12 -53.63 24.99 3.07
N THR A 13 -53.54 26.15 2.41
CA THR A 13 -52.56 26.60 1.43
C THR A 13 -51.11 26.30 1.84
N MET A 14 -50.31 25.70 0.93
CA MET A 14 -48.88 25.98 0.84
C MET A 14 -48.32 25.63 -0.55
N ARG A 15 -48.27 26.64 -1.43
CA ARG A 15 -47.54 26.60 -2.69
C ARG A 15 -46.05 26.79 -2.38
N LYS A 16 -45.24 25.74 -2.52
CA LYS A 16 -43.76 25.83 -2.43
C LYS A 16 -43.23 26.58 -3.66
N GLU A 17 -42.71 27.78 -3.46
CA GLU A 17 -41.81 28.43 -4.42
C GLU A 17 -40.44 27.73 -4.44
N PRO A 18 -39.77 27.63 -5.60
CA PRO A 18 -38.39 27.15 -5.64
C PRO A 18 -37.46 28.26 -5.13
N ARG A 19 -36.90 28.07 -3.93
CA ARG A 19 -35.79 28.88 -3.42
C ARG A 19 -34.60 28.75 -4.38
N SER A 20 -34.30 29.83 -5.10
CA SER A 20 -33.01 30.03 -5.76
C SER A 20 -31.90 29.99 -4.71
N SER A 21 -31.12 28.93 -4.72
CA SER A 21 -29.92 28.77 -3.90
C SER A 21 -28.83 29.68 -4.44
N SER A 22 -28.81 30.93 -3.97
CA SER A 22 -27.80 31.96 -4.24
C SER A 22 -26.45 31.67 -3.55
N ARG A 23 -25.93 30.43 -3.65
CA ARG A 23 -24.74 29.99 -2.90
C ARG A 23 -23.50 29.70 -3.76
N ASP A 24 -23.53 30.06 -5.04
CA ASP A 24 -22.42 29.78 -5.98
C ASP A 24 -21.47 30.97 -6.21
N THR A 25 -21.61 32.06 -5.47
CA THR A 25 -20.63 33.16 -5.48
C THR A 25 -19.76 33.15 -4.22
N ALA A 26 -19.28 31.98 -3.82
CA ALA A 26 -18.15 31.91 -2.90
C ALA A 26 -16.89 32.08 -3.74
N SER A 27 -16.27 33.26 -3.64
CA SER A 27 -14.93 33.53 -4.16
C SER A 27 -14.02 32.34 -3.88
N ALA A 28 -13.42 31.79 -4.94
CA ALA A 28 -12.53 30.64 -4.82
C ALA A 28 -11.34 31.05 -3.96
N SER A 29 -11.41 30.75 -2.66
CA SER A 29 -10.28 30.98 -1.76
C SER A 29 -9.07 30.21 -2.31
N PRO A 30 -7.85 30.75 -2.18
CA PRO A 30 -6.64 30.07 -2.64
C PRO A 30 -6.46 28.68 -1.97
N PHE A 31 -7.17 28.43 -0.86
CA PHE A 31 -7.21 27.15 -0.16
C PHE A 31 -8.34 26.21 -0.63
N SER A 32 -9.27 26.66 -1.48
CA SER A 32 -10.36 25.82 -2.00
C SER A 32 -9.90 24.55 -2.75
N PRO A 33 -8.75 24.51 -3.46
CA PRO A 33 -8.25 23.26 -4.05
C PRO A 33 -7.71 22.31 -2.98
N VAL A 34 -7.04 22.87 -1.96
CA VAL A 34 -6.48 22.12 -0.84
C VAL A 34 -7.61 21.49 -0.02
N VAL A 35 -8.63 22.27 0.37
CA VAL A 35 -9.80 21.78 1.12
C VAL A 35 -10.58 20.73 0.35
N ARG A 36 -10.73 20.86 -0.99
CA ARG A 36 -11.32 19.81 -1.83
C ARG A 36 -10.50 18.53 -1.85
N ARG A 37 -9.17 18.63 -1.90
CA ARG A 37 -8.27 17.47 -1.85
C ARG A 37 -8.44 16.68 -0.54
N TRP A 38 -8.58 17.36 0.61
CA TRP A 38 -8.81 16.69 1.90
C TRP A 38 -10.19 16.01 1.98
N ARG A 39 -11.21 16.60 1.34
CA ARG A 39 -12.57 16.05 1.34
C ARG A 39 -12.77 14.84 0.42
N ASN A 40 -11.93 14.70 -0.61
CA ASN A 40 -11.91 13.53 -1.51
C ASN A 40 -10.88 12.46 -1.07
N ARG A 41 -10.34 12.55 0.16
CA ARG A 41 -9.43 11.52 0.68
C ARG A 41 -10.24 10.40 1.35
N GLU A 42 -10.01 9.19 0.87
CA GLU A 42 -10.55 7.97 1.46
C GLU A 42 -9.81 7.63 2.76
N SER A 43 -10.27 8.21 3.88
CA SER A 43 -9.61 8.05 5.19
C SER A 43 -9.46 6.60 5.63
N GLY A 44 -10.40 5.73 5.24
CA GLY A 44 -10.31 4.28 5.50
C GLY A 44 -9.15 3.60 4.78
N VAL A 45 -8.86 4.00 3.53
CA VAL A 45 -7.74 3.46 2.75
C VAL A 45 -6.40 3.94 3.32
N GLU A 46 -6.35 5.19 3.77
CA GLU A 46 -5.16 5.73 4.45
C GLU A 46 -4.91 5.05 5.79
N ALA A 47 -5.96 4.80 6.58
CA ALA A 47 -5.87 4.03 7.82
C ALA A 47 -5.39 2.60 7.57
N LEU A 48 -5.93 1.92 6.55
CA LEU A 48 -5.50 0.58 6.17
C LEU A 48 -4.01 0.53 5.79
N ARG A 49 -3.51 1.57 5.11
CA ARG A 49 -2.08 1.70 4.76
C ARG A 49 -1.20 1.83 6.00
N ILE A 50 -1.64 2.57 7.02
CA ILE A 50 -0.93 2.69 8.30
C ILE A 50 -0.93 1.36 9.05
N ILE A 51 -2.07 0.69 9.12
CA ILE A 51 -2.18 -0.65 9.73
C ILE A 51 -1.22 -1.62 9.04
N ALA A 52 -1.15 -1.60 7.71
CA ALA A 52 -0.23 -2.41 6.93
C ALA A 52 1.24 -2.10 7.26
N MET A 53 1.62 -0.81 7.38
CA MET A 53 2.97 -0.43 7.82
C MET A 53 3.29 -0.97 9.22
N VAL A 54 2.35 -0.90 10.17
CA VAL A 54 2.52 -1.44 11.53
C VAL A 54 2.70 -2.95 11.50
N MET A 55 1.91 -3.68 10.70
CA MET A 55 2.07 -5.13 10.52
C MET A 55 3.46 -5.50 10.00
N ILE A 56 4.00 -4.75 9.05
CA ILE A 56 5.34 -4.96 8.48
C ILE A 56 6.42 -4.74 9.55
N VAL A 57 6.34 -3.62 10.29
CA VAL A 57 7.32 -3.30 11.34
C VAL A 57 7.28 -4.35 12.46
N ALA A 58 6.09 -4.70 12.95
CA ALA A 58 5.92 -5.70 13.99
C ALA A 58 6.54 -7.05 13.60
N TYR A 59 6.32 -7.50 12.35
CA TYR A 59 6.94 -8.71 11.83
C TYR A 59 8.47 -8.64 11.83
N HIS A 60 9.06 -7.55 11.31
CA HIS A 60 10.52 -7.40 11.26
C HIS A 60 11.14 -7.29 12.66
N SER A 61 10.46 -6.64 13.60
CA SER A 61 10.89 -6.57 15.00
C SER A 61 10.93 -7.95 15.65
N CYS A 62 9.90 -8.78 15.44
CA CYS A 62 9.87 -10.15 15.97
C CYS A 62 10.88 -11.08 15.28
N TRP A 63 11.05 -10.94 13.96
CA TRP A 63 11.98 -11.75 13.18
C TRP A 63 13.44 -11.48 13.53
N ASN A 64 13.83 -10.21 13.61
CA ASN A 64 15.20 -9.80 13.92
C ASN A 64 15.53 -9.94 15.42
N GLY A 65 14.53 -9.80 16.28
CA GLY A 65 14.69 -9.86 17.73
C GLY A 65 14.65 -11.28 18.29
N THR A 66 15.42 -12.25 17.78
CA THR A 66 15.59 -13.64 18.33
C THR A 66 14.34 -14.48 18.64
N ALA A 67 13.14 -13.92 18.56
CA ALA A 67 11.90 -14.47 19.09
C ALA A 67 11.29 -15.53 18.18
N VAL A 68 11.65 -15.56 16.89
CA VAL A 68 11.15 -16.59 15.95
C VAL A 68 12.18 -17.70 15.72
N GLN A 69 13.47 -17.40 15.83
CA GLN A 69 14.56 -18.33 15.50
C GLN A 69 14.83 -19.35 16.62
N ASN A 70 14.45 -19.04 17.87
CA ASN A 70 14.62 -19.90 19.03
C ASN A 70 13.28 -20.36 19.64
N VAL A 71 12.18 -20.34 18.87
CA VAL A 71 10.93 -20.97 19.32
C VAL A 71 11.12 -22.48 19.30
N ALA A 72 11.77 -23.01 20.33
CA ALA A 72 11.37 -24.31 20.84
C ALA A 72 9.87 -24.20 21.10
N LEU A 73 9.07 -25.13 20.55
CA LEU A 73 7.62 -25.21 20.79
C LEU A 73 7.37 -25.31 22.31
N GLY A 74 7.31 -24.17 22.97
CA GLY A 74 7.59 -24.04 24.40
C GLY A 74 6.61 -23.12 25.09
N SER A 75 5.30 -23.39 24.92
CA SER A 75 4.21 -23.06 25.86
C SER A 75 4.09 -21.63 26.42
N SER A 76 4.81 -20.62 25.93
CA SER A 76 4.71 -19.26 26.42
C SER A 76 3.71 -18.45 25.58
N ALA A 77 2.93 -17.58 26.23
CA ALA A 77 1.97 -16.72 25.54
C ALA A 77 2.65 -15.78 24.53
N PHE A 78 3.94 -15.48 24.74
CA PHE A 78 4.74 -14.66 23.85
C PHE A 78 5.08 -15.37 22.53
N ASP A 79 5.39 -16.68 22.57
CA ASP A 79 5.71 -17.44 21.36
C ASP A 79 4.48 -17.61 20.46
N LEU A 80 3.31 -17.85 21.06
CA LEU A 80 2.04 -17.87 20.34
C LEU A 80 1.71 -16.50 19.74
N TRP A 81 2.00 -15.43 20.46
CA TRP A 81 1.84 -14.07 19.95
C TRP A 81 2.80 -13.77 18.79
N ALA A 82 4.08 -14.09 18.90
CA ALA A 82 5.07 -13.93 17.84
C ALA A 82 4.73 -14.78 16.60
N LEU A 83 4.25 -16.02 16.79
CA LEU A 83 3.81 -16.88 15.69
C LEU A 83 2.60 -16.28 14.94
N SER A 84 1.68 -15.64 15.67
CA SER A 84 0.52 -14.95 15.06
C SER A 84 0.92 -13.75 14.20
N LEU A 85 2.07 -13.12 14.48
CA LEU A 85 2.63 -11.99 13.72
C LEU A 85 3.39 -12.45 12.45
N SER A 86 3.81 -13.71 12.39
CA SER A 86 4.54 -14.27 11.24
C SER A 86 3.82 -14.12 9.88
N PRO A 87 2.53 -14.50 9.73
CA PRO A 87 1.80 -14.29 8.47
C PRO A 87 1.45 -12.82 8.21
N LEU A 88 1.41 -11.98 9.26
CA LEU A 88 1.02 -10.57 9.16
C LEU A 88 2.05 -9.72 8.41
N GLY A 89 3.34 -10.08 8.46
CA GLY A 89 4.38 -9.38 7.69
C GLY A 89 4.11 -9.42 6.19
N LYS A 90 3.96 -10.63 5.62
CA LYS A 90 3.69 -10.81 4.18
C LYS A 90 2.36 -10.18 3.77
N THR A 91 1.33 -10.34 4.60
CA THR A 91 0.01 -9.75 4.37
C THR A 91 0.07 -8.22 4.38
N GLY A 92 0.81 -7.63 5.31
CA GLY A 92 1.02 -6.19 5.41
C GLY A 92 1.72 -5.64 4.17
N VAL A 93 2.78 -6.30 3.70
CA VAL A 93 3.44 -5.92 2.43
C VAL A 93 2.48 -5.96 1.25
N ALA A 94 1.67 -7.03 1.13
CA ALA A 94 0.71 -7.16 0.03
C ALA A 94 -0.35 -6.04 0.04
N ILE A 95 -0.94 -5.73 1.21
CA ILE A 95 -1.93 -4.66 1.35
C ILE A 95 -1.29 -3.31 1.03
N PHE A 96 -0.12 -3.02 1.59
CA PHE A 96 0.58 -1.76 1.37
C PHE A 96 0.90 -1.55 -0.12
N PHE A 97 1.43 -2.59 -0.77
CA PHE A 97 1.73 -2.58 -2.19
C PHE A 97 0.46 -2.39 -3.04
N LEU A 98 -0.63 -3.09 -2.74
CA LEU A 98 -1.87 -3.01 -3.49
C LEU A 98 -2.47 -1.60 -3.46
N ILE A 99 -2.49 -0.96 -2.28
CA ILE A 99 -2.94 0.43 -2.13
C ILE A 99 -2.03 1.37 -2.95
N SER A 100 -0.72 1.20 -2.88
CA SER A 100 0.23 1.99 -3.66
C SER A 100 0.04 1.81 -5.17
N ALA A 101 -0.13 0.57 -5.63
CA ALA A 101 -0.36 0.24 -7.03
C ALA A 101 -1.69 0.82 -7.54
N TRP A 102 -2.75 0.73 -6.74
CA TRP A 102 -4.06 1.31 -7.05
C TRP A 102 -3.97 2.81 -7.37
N TYR A 103 -3.43 3.60 -6.44
CA TYR A 103 -3.28 5.05 -6.63
C TYR A 103 -2.28 5.42 -7.74
N LEU A 104 -1.34 4.54 -8.06
CA LEU A 104 -0.40 4.77 -9.16
C LEU A 104 -1.06 4.56 -10.52
N CYS A 105 -1.87 3.51 -10.65
CA CYS A 105 -2.62 3.16 -11.87
C CYS A 105 -3.81 4.09 -12.16
N GLU A 106 -4.36 4.73 -11.12
CA GLU A 106 -5.44 5.71 -11.26
C GLU A 106 -4.98 7.01 -11.96
N ARG A 107 -3.67 7.30 -11.97
CA ARG A 107 -3.14 8.50 -12.65
C ARG A 107 -3.27 8.41 -14.17
N GLU A 108 -3.70 9.52 -14.78
CA GLU A 108 -3.85 9.61 -16.23
C GLU A 108 -2.49 9.57 -16.95
N ALA A 109 -2.44 8.81 -18.05
CA ALA A 109 -1.32 8.67 -19.00
C ALA A 109 0.10 8.51 -18.40
N PRO A 110 0.43 7.34 -17.80
CA PRO A 110 1.78 7.11 -17.32
C PRO A 110 2.80 6.94 -18.46
N THR A 111 3.87 7.72 -18.42
CA THR A 111 4.99 7.60 -19.37
C THR A 111 6.16 6.84 -18.75
N PHE A 112 6.89 6.08 -19.57
CA PHE A 112 8.08 5.35 -19.12
C PHE A 112 9.14 6.29 -18.49
N ARG A 113 9.32 7.50 -19.07
CA ARG A 113 10.22 8.52 -18.51
C ARG A 113 9.83 8.98 -17.11
N SER A 114 8.52 9.18 -16.87
CA SER A 114 8.00 9.55 -15.54
C SER A 114 8.24 8.43 -14.53
N SER A 115 8.08 7.17 -14.97
CA SER A 115 8.36 6.02 -14.12
C SER A 115 9.82 5.90 -13.72
N LEU A 116 10.73 6.00 -14.70
CA LEU A 116 12.17 5.95 -14.45
C LEU A 116 12.62 7.06 -13.48
N ARG A 117 12.03 8.25 -13.60
CA ARG A 117 12.28 9.36 -12.67
C ARG A 117 11.84 9.02 -11.24
N LYS A 118 10.69 8.39 -11.06
CA LYS A 118 10.23 7.93 -9.73
C LYS A 118 11.14 6.86 -9.15
N ALA A 119 11.56 5.90 -9.97
CA ALA A 119 12.52 4.86 -9.57
C ALA A 119 13.86 5.46 -9.12
N CYS A 120 14.38 6.42 -9.88
CA CYS A 120 15.64 7.11 -9.55
C CYS A 120 15.53 7.92 -8.24
N TYR A 121 14.42 8.65 -8.04
CA TYR A 121 14.21 9.37 -6.77
C TYR A 121 14.11 8.41 -5.58
N LEU A 122 13.42 7.29 -5.74
CA LEU A 122 13.33 6.29 -4.69
C LEU A 122 14.71 5.69 -4.36
N GLU A 123 15.53 5.40 -5.38
CA GLU A 123 16.88 4.89 -5.14
C GLU A 123 17.76 5.90 -4.40
N LEU A 124 17.71 7.18 -4.80
CA LEU A 124 18.43 8.25 -4.11
C LEU A 124 17.97 8.42 -2.66
N GLU A 125 16.67 8.29 -2.40
CA GLU A 125 16.10 8.35 -1.05
C GLU A 125 16.60 7.19 -0.20
N VAL A 126 16.53 5.95 -0.71
CA VAL A 126 17.03 4.76 -0.01
C VAL A 126 18.54 4.85 0.23
N LEU A 127 19.31 5.30 -0.76
CA LEU A 127 20.75 5.52 -0.63
C LEU A 127 21.08 6.52 0.46
N MET A 128 20.36 7.65 0.53
CA MET A 128 20.55 8.65 1.58
C MET A 128 20.31 8.06 2.96
N TYR A 129 19.23 7.31 3.15
CA TYR A 129 18.94 6.65 4.43
C TYR A 129 19.99 5.59 4.78
N ASN A 130 20.45 4.79 3.81
CA ASN A 130 21.50 3.81 4.04
C ASN A 130 22.82 4.46 4.48
N ILE A 131 23.22 5.57 3.85
CA ILE A 131 24.45 6.30 4.24
C ILE A 131 24.34 6.82 5.67
N ILE A 132 23.19 7.40 6.05
CA ILE A 132 22.96 7.93 7.41
C ILE A 132 23.00 6.79 8.43
N LEU A 133 22.23 5.72 8.22
CA LEU A 133 22.17 4.58 9.13
C LEU A 133 23.51 3.87 9.24
N PHE A 134 24.26 3.76 8.14
CA PHE A 134 25.61 3.22 8.15
C PHE A 134 26.58 4.08 8.94
N ALA A 135 26.53 5.41 8.77
CA ALA A 135 27.35 6.33 9.54
C ALA A 135 27.04 6.25 11.05
N GLU A 136 25.75 6.23 11.42
CA GLU A 136 25.33 6.02 12.80
C GLU A 136 25.83 4.68 13.36
N TYR A 137 25.69 3.60 12.59
CA TYR A 137 26.20 2.28 12.97
C TYR A 137 27.71 2.28 13.23
N ARG A 138 28.51 2.95 12.39
CA ARG A 138 29.96 3.09 12.58
C ARG A 138 30.33 3.85 13.84
N ILE A 139 29.53 4.85 14.22
CA ILE A 139 29.74 5.62 15.46
C ILE A 139 29.41 4.77 16.68
N LEU A 140 28.31 4.02 16.64
CA LEU A 140 27.85 3.19 17.76
C LEU A 140 28.66 1.90 17.93
N VAL A 141 29.18 1.33 16.84
CA VAL A 141 29.96 0.08 16.83
C VAL A 141 31.29 0.29 16.07
N PRO A 142 32.26 1.02 16.65
CA PRO A 142 33.48 1.43 15.96
C PRO A 142 34.40 0.26 15.57
N ASN A 143 34.34 -0.83 16.33
CA ASN A 143 35.17 -2.03 16.12
C ASN A 143 34.53 -3.08 15.19
N ALA A 144 33.38 -2.78 14.57
CA ALA A 144 32.78 -3.71 13.62
C ALA A 144 33.73 -3.90 12.43
N LEU A 145 34.08 -5.16 12.13
CA LEU A 145 34.77 -5.54 10.91
C LEU A 145 33.75 -5.45 9.76
N LEU A 146 34.03 -4.59 8.79
CA LEU A 146 33.21 -4.47 7.59
C LEU A 146 33.93 -5.08 6.41
N SER A 147 33.23 -5.94 5.69
CA SER A 147 33.68 -6.40 4.38
C SER A 147 33.50 -5.28 3.35
N VAL A 148 34.30 -5.33 2.28
CA VAL A 148 34.07 -4.51 1.07
C VAL A 148 32.66 -4.76 0.53
N ASP A 149 32.14 -5.97 0.70
CA ASP A 149 30.79 -6.33 0.29
C ASP A 149 29.70 -5.60 1.08
N ASP A 150 29.90 -5.36 2.37
CA ASP A 150 28.94 -4.64 3.22
C ASP A 150 28.88 -3.16 2.79
N ILE A 151 30.02 -2.61 2.40
CA ILE A 151 30.14 -1.23 1.90
C ILE A 151 29.45 -1.12 0.54
N VAL A 152 29.81 -1.97 -0.42
CA VAL A 152 29.21 -1.97 -1.77
C VAL A 152 27.71 -2.26 -1.69
N GLY A 153 27.30 -3.16 -0.80
CA GLY A 153 25.90 -3.52 -0.59
C GLY A 153 25.05 -2.35 -0.10
N ASN A 154 25.62 -1.47 0.73
CA ASN A 154 24.95 -0.27 1.22
C ASN A 154 24.93 0.90 0.23
N LEU A 155 25.97 1.02 -0.62
CA LEU A 155 26.01 2.04 -1.68
C LEU A 155 25.10 1.71 -2.87
N PHE A 156 24.81 0.43 -3.12
CA PHE A 156 23.92 0.00 -4.18
C PHE A 156 22.85 -0.96 -3.66
N PRO A 157 21.90 -0.47 -2.84
CA PRO A 157 20.86 -1.29 -2.21
C PRO A 157 20.00 -2.05 -3.22
N ILE A 158 19.86 -1.53 -4.45
CA ILE A 158 19.13 -2.22 -5.51
C ILE A 158 19.88 -3.46 -6.01
N SER A 159 21.17 -3.31 -6.34
CA SER A 159 21.93 -4.43 -6.93
C SER A 159 22.34 -5.48 -5.90
N SER A 160 22.32 -5.13 -4.62
CA SER A 160 22.77 -6.00 -3.53
C SER A 160 21.68 -6.89 -2.93
N ASN A 161 20.42 -6.78 -3.36
CA ASN A 161 19.24 -7.47 -2.78
C ASN A 161 19.03 -7.19 -1.27
N ALA A 162 19.84 -6.35 -0.63
CA ALA A 162 19.78 -6.08 0.80
C ALA A 162 18.39 -5.55 1.23
N LEU A 163 17.71 -4.83 0.32
CA LEU A 163 16.36 -4.30 0.51
C LEU A 163 15.41 -4.88 -0.55
N TRP A 164 15.05 -6.15 -0.38
CA TRP A 164 14.19 -6.90 -1.31
C TRP A 164 12.88 -6.18 -1.69
N TYR A 165 12.29 -5.42 -0.76
CA TYR A 165 11.05 -4.69 -1.05
C TYR A 165 11.30 -3.46 -1.94
N ALA A 166 12.39 -2.72 -1.70
CA ALA A 166 12.74 -1.54 -2.49
C ALA A 166 13.05 -1.92 -3.94
N THR A 167 13.82 -2.98 -4.14
CA THR A 167 14.12 -3.55 -5.47
C THR A 167 12.86 -3.98 -6.20
N ALA A 168 12.01 -4.79 -5.56
CA ALA A 168 10.75 -5.25 -6.15
C ALA A 168 9.83 -4.08 -6.52
N TYR A 169 9.73 -3.06 -5.66
CA TYR A 169 8.91 -1.89 -5.93
C TYR A 169 9.45 -1.05 -7.08
N ILE A 170 10.77 -0.90 -7.22
CA ILE A 170 11.39 -0.22 -8.37
C ILE A 170 11.13 -0.98 -9.68
N MET A 171 11.25 -2.32 -9.67
CA MET A 171 10.87 -3.13 -10.83
C MET A 171 9.39 -2.94 -11.19
N PHE A 172 8.50 -2.93 -10.18
CA PHE A 172 7.10 -2.61 -10.39
C PHE A 172 6.92 -1.21 -11.00
N LEU A 173 7.63 -0.19 -10.52
CA LEU A 173 7.58 1.14 -11.12
C LEU A 173 7.95 1.05 -12.61
N LEU A 174 9.07 0.45 -12.98
CA LEU A 174 9.46 0.35 -14.38
C LEU A 174 8.41 -0.37 -15.26
N LEU A 175 7.70 -1.35 -14.70
CA LEU A 175 6.63 -2.09 -15.36
C LEU A 175 5.26 -1.39 -15.34
N TYR A 176 5.00 -0.52 -14.37
CA TYR A 176 3.69 0.08 -14.13
C TYR A 176 3.08 0.77 -15.36
N PRO A 177 3.80 1.53 -16.22
CA PRO A 177 3.17 2.14 -17.39
C PRO A 177 2.62 1.10 -18.38
N PHE A 178 3.31 -0.03 -18.54
CA PHE A 178 2.86 -1.14 -19.40
C PHE A 178 1.66 -1.86 -18.78
N VAL A 179 1.72 -2.13 -17.48
CA VAL A 179 0.62 -2.74 -16.73
C VAL A 179 -0.62 -1.87 -16.81
N THR A 180 -0.52 -0.56 -16.57
CA THR A 180 -1.66 0.36 -16.68
C THR A 180 -2.21 0.43 -18.10
N ALA A 181 -1.35 0.45 -19.13
CA ALA A 181 -1.81 0.45 -20.53
C ALA A 181 -2.56 -0.84 -20.90
N ALA A 182 -2.00 -2.01 -20.55
CA ALA A 182 -2.66 -3.30 -20.74
C ALA A 182 -3.99 -3.36 -19.99
N LEU A 183 -4.01 -2.89 -18.74
CA LEU A 183 -5.20 -2.86 -17.90
C LEU A 183 -6.27 -1.86 -18.38
N ARG A 184 -5.94 -0.93 -19.28
CA ARG A 184 -6.95 -0.05 -19.88
C ARG A 184 -7.48 -0.63 -21.19
N ALA A 185 -6.63 -1.32 -21.95
CA ALA A 185 -6.99 -1.93 -23.22
C ALA A 185 -7.95 -3.13 -23.08
N ILE A 186 -7.79 -3.94 -22.02
CA ILE A 186 -8.54 -5.19 -21.83
C ILE A 186 -10.03 -4.97 -21.47
N GLY A 187 -10.39 -3.82 -20.88
CA GLY A 187 -11.75 -3.49 -20.44
C GLY A 187 -12.22 -4.20 -19.14
N PRO A 188 -13.12 -3.59 -18.36
CA PRO A 188 -13.41 -3.98 -16.96
C PRO A 188 -13.89 -5.43 -16.78
N SER A 189 -14.63 -5.98 -17.74
CA SER A 189 -15.17 -7.36 -17.66
C SER A 189 -14.09 -8.44 -17.81
N MET A 190 -13.05 -8.17 -18.59
CA MET A 190 -11.91 -9.09 -18.76
C MET A 190 -10.93 -8.95 -17.60
N HIS A 191 -10.77 -7.75 -17.03
CA HIS A 191 -10.00 -7.55 -15.79
C HIS A 191 -10.54 -8.38 -14.63
N ALA A 192 -11.86 -8.35 -14.43
CA ALA A 192 -12.50 -9.12 -13.37
C ALA A 192 -12.27 -10.63 -13.55
N ARG A 193 -12.37 -11.13 -14.80
CA ARG A 193 -12.08 -12.54 -15.12
C ARG A 193 -10.62 -12.89 -14.89
N LEU A 194 -9.68 -12.04 -15.32
CA LEU A 194 -8.25 -12.25 -15.07
C LEU A 194 -7.95 -12.27 -13.57
N ALA A 195 -8.50 -11.33 -12.80
CA ALA A 195 -8.35 -11.28 -11.34
C ALA A 195 -8.92 -12.54 -10.67
N LEU A 196 -10.08 -13.03 -11.11
CA LEU A 196 -10.70 -14.24 -10.60
C LEU A 196 -9.85 -15.47 -10.91
N VAL A 197 -9.29 -15.59 -12.13
CA VAL A 197 -8.38 -16.68 -12.50
C VAL A 197 -7.11 -16.63 -11.66
N MET A 198 -6.50 -15.45 -11.48
CA MET A 198 -5.32 -15.29 -10.63
C MET A 198 -5.61 -15.64 -9.17
N PHE A 199 -6.77 -15.25 -8.65
CA PHE A 199 -7.21 -15.62 -7.31
C PHE A 199 -7.47 -17.12 -7.17
N ALA A 200 -8.07 -17.77 -8.16
CA ALA A 200 -8.31 -19.21 -8.13
C ALA A 200 -6.99 -20.00 -8.21
N VAL A 201 -6.07 -19.61 -9.10
CA VAL A 201 -4.78 -20.29 -9.26
C VAL A 201 -3.90 -20.04 -8.04
N TRP A 202 -3.63 -18.78 -7.69
CA TRP A 202 -2.64 -18.43 -6.66
C TRP A 202 -3.22 -18.34 -5.24
N GLY A 203 -4.50 -18.04 -5.11
CA GLY A 203 -5.18 -18.00 -3.80
C GLY A 203 -5.68 -19.38 -3.39
N ILE A 204 -6.52 -20.00 -4.22
CA ILE A 204 -7.17 -21.28 -3.89
C ILE A 204 -6.21 -22.45 -4.11
N ALA A 205 -5.69 -22.65 -5.33
CA ALA A 205 -4.89 -23.84 -5.60
C ALA A 205 -3.60 -23.87 -4.79
N TYR A 206 -2.85 -22.76 -4.74
CA TYR A 206 -1.66 -22.69 -3.89
C TYR A 206 -2.02 -22.70 -2.41
N GLY A 207 -3.01 -21.92 -1.94
CA GLY A 207 -3.37 -21.84 -0.52
C GLY A 207 -3.89 -23.14 0.10
N LEU A 208 -4.52 -24.02 -0.69
CA LEU A 208 -4.99 -25.34 -0.24
C LEU A 208 -3.91 -26.43 -0.33
N THR A 209 -2.88 -26.25 -1.16
CA THR A 209 -1.79 -27.23 -1.25
C THR A 209 -0.80 -27.05 -0.11
N ARG A 210 -0.42 -28.15 0.56
CA ARG A 210 0.53 -28.19 1.70
C ARG A 210 1.96 -27.72 1.36
N TYR A 211 2.23 -27.36 0.10
CA TYR A 211 3.47 -26.76 -0.39
C TYR A 211 3.46 -25.22 -0.35
N ALA A 212 2.43 -24.62 0.25
CA ALA A 212 2.19 -23.19 0.36
C ALA A 212 3.09 -22.46 1.38
N THR A 213 4.38 -22.75 1.42
CA THR A 213 5.27 -21.71 1.90
C THR A 213 5.30 -20.67 0.79
N TRP A 214 4.63 -19.53 1.01
CA TRP A 214 4.82 -18.29 0.23
C TRP A 214 6.27 -17.82 0.45
N GLU A 215 7.23 -18.62 0.02
CA GLU A 215 8.61 -18.19 -0.06
C GLU A 215 8.70 -17.44 -1.36
N PHE A 216 8.87 -16.12 -1.25
CA PHE A 216 9.48 -15.40 -2.34
C PHE A 216 10.84 -16.07 -2.51
N PRO A 217 11.11 -16.72 -3.65
CA PRO A 217 12.40 -17.32 -3.81
C PRO A 217 13.42 -16.20 -3.65
N THR A 218 14.37 -16.39 -2.73
CA THR A 218 15.50 -15.49 -2.51
C THR A 218 16.45 -15.64 -3.69
N TRP A 219 15.98 -15.40 -4.92
CA TRP A 219 16.83 -15.28 -6.08
C TRP A 219 17.65 -14.00 -5.85
N SER A 220 18.91 -14.16 -5.49
CA SER A 220 19.90 -13.14 -5.79
C SER A 220 19.89 -12.99 -7.31
N PHE A 221 19.54 -11.80 -7.80
CA PHE A 221 19.72 -11.48 -9.21
C PHE A 221 21.23 -11.41 -9.47
N GLY A 222 21.85 -12.54 -9.80
CA GLY A 222 23.14 -12.59 -10.47
C GLY A 222 24.41 -12.57 -9.62
N PHE A 223 24.37 -12.91 -8.32
CA PHE A 223 25.58 -13.37 -7.63
C PHE A 223 25.23 -14.57 -6.74
N ASN A 224 25.53 -15.74 -7.27
CA ASN A 224 25.68 -16.96 -6.50
C ASN A 224 26.89 -16.75 -5.58
N ARG A 225 26.70 -16.83 -4.28
CA ARG A 225 27.77 -17.16 -3.33
C ARG A 225 27.41 -18.47 -2.69
#